data_AF-A0A941I6A5-F1
#
_entry.id   AF-A0A941I6A5-F1
#
_cell.length_a   1.000
_cell.length_b   1.000
_cell.length_c   1.000
_cell.angle_alpha   90.00
_cell.angle_beta   90.00
_cell.angle_gamma   90.00
#
_symmetry.space_group_name_H-M   'P 1'
#
loop_
_entity.id
_entity.type
_entity.pdbx_description
1 polymer ?
#
loop_
_entity_poly.entity_id
_entity_poly.type
_entity_poly.pdbx_seq_one_letter_code
_entity_poly.pdbx_strand_id
1 'polypeptide(L)'
;MAAESLQTETPDGKGYPRGLAGNDVPVDARIVGICDAFDAMTSTRPYRRGMPVEKALSIIEENAGRQFDASFSKIFINMGRAGKLDPVVAHSDEGIPLRECLQCGPVIVLKRKHQHGDKVYCPACTGEYSLVSQGNSISIAPTGATGTPKQLEPEADTELIARLVRDSARALLAG
;
A
#
# COMPACT_ATOMS: atom_id res chain seq x y z
N MET A 1 -11.72 4.11 -20.09
CA MET A 1 -12.19 4.51 -18.75
C MET A 1 -11.27 3.83 -17.76
N ALA A 2 -10.69 4.58 -16.82
CA ALA A 2 -9.65 4.03 -15.94
C ALA A 2 -10.25 3.05 -14.91
N ALA A 3 -9.54 1.96 -14.61
CA ALA A 3 -9.90 0.98 -13.57
C ALA A 3 -10.32 1.64 -12.25
N GLU A 4 -9.66 2.75 -11.90
CA GLU A 4 -9.84 3.50 -10.65
C GLU A 4 -11.30 3.96 -10.44
N SER A 5 -12.03 4.33 -11.49
CA SER A 5 -13.42 4.78 -11.34
C SER A 5 -14.42 3.63 -11.13
N LEU A 6 -13.98 2.38 -11.31
CA LEU A 6 -14.83 1.19 -11.26
C LEU A 6 -14.34 0.16 -10.22
N GLN A 7 -13.28 0.44 -9.47
CA GLN A 7 -12.75 -0.51 -8.47
C GLN A 7 -13.73 -0.84 -7.34
N THR A 8 -14.76 -0.02 -7.17
CA THR A 8 -15.87 -0.20 -6.21
C THR A 8 -17.07 -0.94 -6.81
N GLU A 9 -17.02 -1.31 -8.10
CA GLU A 9 -17.99 -2.23 -8.71
C GLU A 9 -17.74 -3.65 -8.19
N THR A 10 -18.81 -4.40 -7.96
CA THR A 10 -18.73 -5.75 -7.40
C THR A 10 -19.34 -6.76 -8.36
N PRO A 11 -18.80 -7.98 -8.48
CA PRO A 11 -19.37 -9.01 -9.36
C PRO A 11 -20.85 -9.33 -9.11
N ASP A 12 -21.37 -9.10 -7.90
CA ASP A 12 -22.80 -9.27 -7.59
C ASP A 12 -23.70 -8.08 -7.98
N GLY A 13 -23.17 -7.03 -8.61
CA GLY A 13 -23.92 -5.88 -9.11
C GLY A 13 -24.33 -4.87 -8.05
N LYS A 14 -23.86 -5.01 -6.81
CA LYS A 14 -24.17 -4.10 -5.69
C LYS A 14 -23.17 -2.96 -5.51
N GLY A 15 -22.09 -2.99 -6.28
CA GLY A 15 -21.10 -1.95 -6.34
C GLY A 15 -21.60 -0.70 -7.05
N TYR A 16 -20.71 0.29 -7.13
CA TYR A 16 -21.01 1.60 -7.66
C TYR A 16 -19.81 2.12 -8.46
N PRO A 17 -19.96 3.13 -9.35
CA PRO A 17 -21.13 4.00 -9.55
C PRO A 17 -22.26 3.46 -10.44
N ARG A 18 -22.02 2.40 -11.22
CA ARG A 18 -22.93 1.92 -12.27
C ARG A 18 -23.67 0.64 -11.92
N GLY A 19 -23.23 -0.11 -10.91
CA GLY A 19 -23.85 -1.38 -10.53
C GLY A 19 -23.58 -2.47 -11.58
N LEU A 20 -22.36 -2.50 -12.12
CA LEU A 20 -21.93 -3.51 -13.09
C LEU A 20 -21.81 -4.87 -12.39
N ALA A 21 -22.13 -5.95 -13.10
CA ALA A 21 -22.12 -7.30 -12.54
C ALA A 21 -21.29 -8.27 -13.38
N GLY A 22 -20.74 -9.30 -12.73
CA GLY A 22 -19.98 -10.36 -13.37
C GLY A 22 -18.88 -9.85 -14.29
N ASN A 23 -18.98 -10.21 -15.58
CA ASN A 23 -17.99 -9.85 -16.59
C ASN A 23 -18.16 -8.44 -17.17
N ASP A 24 -19.25 -7.74 -16.84
CA ASP A 24 -19.41 -6.33 -17.20
C ASP A 24 -18.48 -5.45 -16.36
N VAL A 25 -18.02 -5.95 -15.20
CA VAL A 25 -16.93 -5.34 -14.44
C VAL A 25 -15.60 -5.59 -15.15
N PRO A 26 -14.89 -4.54 -15.58
CA PRO A 26 -13.60 -4.68 -16.25
C PRO A 26 -12.60 -5.50 -15.44
N VAL A 27 -11.74 -6.25 -16.13
CA VAL A 27 -10.75 -7.14 -15.50
C VAL A 27 -9.82 -6.38 -14.55
N ASP A 28 -9.31 -5.24 -14.98
CA ASP A 28 -8.49 -4.33 -14.19
C ASP A 28 -9.23 -3.84 -12.93
N ALA A 29 -10.49 -3.45 -13.04
CA ALA A 29 -11.30 -3.05 -11.89
C ALA A 29 -11.50 -4.20 -10.88
N ARG A 30 -11.73 -5.43 -11.34
CA ARG A 30 -11.85 -6.62 -10.48
C ARG A 30 -10.55 -6.94 -9.74
N ILE A 31 -9.39 -6.73 -10.38
CA ILE A 31 -8.08 -6.91 -9.75
C ILE A 31 -7.81 -5.80 -8.74
N VAL A 32 -7.99 -4.54 -9.13
CA VAL A 32 -7.74 -3.37 -8.28
C VAL A 32 -8.66 -3.39 -7.05
N GLY A 33 -9.92 -3.79 -7.18
CA GLY A 33 -10.84 -3.89 -6.05
C GLY A 33 -10.38 -4.87 -4.96
N ILE A 34 -9.76 -5.99 -5.33
CA ILE A 34 -9.16 -6.93 -4.37
C ILE A 34 -7.94 -6.29 -3.68
N CYS A 35 -7.05 -5.66 -4.47
CA CYS A 35 -5.85 -5.02 -3.95
C CYS A 35 -6.17 -3.86 -3.00
N ASP A 36 -7.12 -2.99 -3.36
CA ASP A 36 -7.55 -1.83 -2.55
C ASP A 36 -8.18 -2.28 -1.22
N ALA A 37 -9.06 -3.29 -1.28
CA ALA A 37 -9.65 -3.86 -0.08
C ALA A 37 -8.60 -4.51 0.84
N PHE A 38 -7.66 -5.27 0.26
CA PHE A 38 -6.58 -5.89 1.01
C PHE A 38 -5.70 -4.85 1.70
N ASP A 39 -5.19 -3.85 0.97
CA ASP A 39 -4.36 -2.80 1.54
C ASP A 39 -5.11 -2.02 2.62
N ALA A 40 -6.37 -1.65 2.38
CA ALA A 40 -7.20 -0.98 3.37
C ALA A 40 -7.36 -1.80 4.65
N MET A 41 -7.45 -3.14 4.55
CA MET A 41 -7.53 -4.05 5.68
C MET A 41 -6.21 -4.15 6.46
N THR A 42 -5.08 -4.28 5.77
CA THR A 42 -3.77 -4.53 6.38
C THR A 42 -3.01 -3.27 6.80
N SER A 43 -3.41 -2.10 6.31
CA SER A 43 -2.74 -0.84 6.63
C SER A 43 -3.25 -0.20 7.92
N THR A 44 -2.33 0.28 8.75
CA THR A 44 -2.65 1.11 9.94
C THR A 44 -3.10 2.50 9.51
N ARG A 45 -4.21 2.95 10.09
CA ARG A 45 -4.77 4.29 9.93
C ARG A 45 -4.88 4.95 11.31
N PRO A 46 -4.96 6.29 11.41
CA PRO A 46 -4.97 7.00 12.70
C PRO A 46 -6.01 6.47 13.71
N TYR A 47 -7.13 5.95 13.22
CA TYR A 47 -8.25 5.44 14.02
C TYR A 47 -8.34 3.92 14.10
N ARG A 48 -7.49 3.16 13.39
CA ARG A 48 -7.56 1.69 13.35
C ARG A 48 -6.22 1.06 12.97
N ARG A 49 -5.78 0.07 13.74
CA ARG A 49 -4.64 -0.78 13.34
C ARG A 49 -5.01 -1.68 12.17
N GLY A 50 -4.04 -1.94 11.30
CA GLY A 50 -4.16 -2.96 10.26
C GLY A 50 -4.43 -4.33 10.87
N MET A 51 -5.22 -5.17 10.18
CA MET A 51 -5.45 -6.54 10.61
C MET A 51 -4.36 -7.49 10.09
N PRO A 52 -4.15 -8.66 10.73
CA PRO A 52 -3.21 -9.66 10.23
C PRO A 52 -3.54 -10.10 8.81
N VAL A 53 -2.51 -10.37 8.00
CA VAL A 53 -2.66 -10.80 6.59
C VAL A 53 -3.62 -11.98 6.46
N GLU A 54 -3.46 -13.03 7.26
CA GLU A 54 -4.37 -14.19 7.22
C GLU A 54 -5.83 -13.83 7.49
N LYS A 55 -6.09 -12.82 8.35
CA LYS A 55 -7.46 -12.37 8.58
C LYS A 55 -8.02 -11.61 7.38
N ALA A 56 -7.20 -10.78 6.72
CA ALA A 56 -7.59 -10.10 5.49
C ALA A 56 -7.85 -11.10 4.35
N LEU A 57 -7.01 -12.14 4.23
CA LEU A 57 -7.21 -13.21 3.25
C LEU A 57 -8.49 -14.01 3.53
N SER A 58 -8.84 -14.29 4.79
CA SER A 58 -10.11 -14.96 5.14
C SER A 58 -11.31 -14.13 4.71
N ILE A 59 -11.29 -12.81 4.90
CA ILE A 59 -12.37 -11.92 4.49
C ILE A 59 -12.53 -11.91 2.97
N ILE A 60 -11.42 -11.92 2.21
CA ILE A 60 -11.46 -12.01 0.74
C ILE A 60 -12.06 -13.36 0.30
N GLU A 61 -11.70 -14.45 0.99
CA GLU A 61 -12.24 -15.79 0.73
C GLU A 61 -13.75 -15.85 1.00
N GLU A 62 -14.20 -15.31 2.13
CA GLU A 62 -15.62 -15.25 2.54
C GLU A 62 -16.50 -14.45 1.55
N ASN A 63 -15.91 -13.45 0.88
CA ASN A 63 -16.59 -12.54 -0.05
C ASN A 63 -16.32 -12.84 -1.54
N ALA A 64 -15.63 -13.94 -1.85
CA ALA A 64 -15.36 -14.38 -3.21
C ALA A 64 -16.66 -14.74 -3.95
N GLY A 65 -16.79 -14.27 -5.20
CA GLY A 65 -17.99 -14.40 -6.03
C GLY A 65 -19.12 -13.43 -5.68
N ARG A 66 -18.95 -12.58 -4.67
CA ARG A 66 -19.89 -11.50 -4.32
C ARG A 66 -19.26 -10.13 -4.50
N GLN A 67 -18.42 -9.76 -3.54
CA GLN A 67 -17.68 -8.50 -3.56
C GLN A 67 -16.46 -8.58 -4.47
N PHE A 68 -15.83 -9.75 -4.50
CA PHE A 68 -14.59 -9.99 -5.25
C PHE A 68 -14.80 -11.06 -6.31
N ASP A 69 -14.05 -10.98 -7.41
CA ASP A 69 -14.07 -12.02 -8.43
C ASP A 69 -13.53 -13.34 -7.86
N ALA A 70 -14.28 -14.44 -8.00
CA ALA A 70 -13.91 -15.72 -7.41
C ALA A 70 -12.57 -16.28 -7.92
N SER A 71 -12.28 -16.08 -9.22
CA SER A 71 -11.06 -16.59 -9.84
C SER A 71 -9.84 -15.78 -9.38
N PHE A 72 -9.97 -14.45 -9.37
CA PHE A 72 -8.88 -13.58 -8.92
C PHE A 72 -8.67 -13.67 -7.40
N SER A 73 -9.73 -13.79 -6.59
CA SER A 73 -9.59 -14.05 -5.14
C SER A 73 -8.76 -15.29 -4.88
N LYS A 74 -9.02 -16.39 -5.59
CA LYS A 74 -8.25 -17.64 -5.42
C LYS A 74 -6.77 -17.44 -5.73
N ILE A 75 -6.43 -16.75 -6.81
CA ILE A 75 -5.03 -16.45 -7.18
C ILE A 75 -4.38 -15.57 -6.10
N PHE A 76 -5.08 -14.51 -5.68
CA PHE A 76 -4.59 -13.56 -4.69
C PHE A 76 -4.33 -14.22 -3.33
N ILE A 77 -5.25 -15.07 -2.86
CA ILE A 77 -5.10 -15.83 -1.61
C ILE A 77 -3.90 -16.78 -1.69
N ASN A 78 -3.72 -17.48 -2.81
CA ASN A 78 -2.57 -18.35 -3.00
C ASN A 78 -1.25 -17.56 -2.99
N MET A 79 -1.23 -16.35 -3.57
CA MET A 79 -0.06 -15.47 -3.48
C MET A 79 0.21 -15.03 -2.04
N GLY A 80 -0.83 -14.63 -1.31
CA GLY A 80 -0.73 -14.21 0.10
C GLY A 80 -0.19 -15.32 1.00
N ARG A 81 -0.78 -16.53 0.93
CA ARG A 81 -0.33 -17.70 1.72
C ARG A 81 1.08 -18.16 1.36
N ALA A 82 1.56 -17.84 0.17
CA ALA A 82 2.93 -18.10 -0.27
C ALA A 82 3.93 -17.00 0.12
N GLY A 83 3.51 -15.99 0.92
CA GLY A 83 4.36 -14.87 1.35
C GLY A 83 4.70 -13.87 0.24
N LYS A 84 4.06 -13.98 -0.94
CA LYS A 84 4.37 -13.10 -2.08
C LYS A 84 3.84 -11.67 -1.90
N LEU A 85 3.00 -11.44 -0.89
CA LEU A 85 2.46 -10.12 -0.54
C LEU A 85 3.24 -9.45 0.60
N ASP A 86 4.16 -10.15 1.26
CA ASP A 86 4.95 -9.60 2.37
C ASP A 86 5.72 -8.32 2.00
N PRO A 87 6.32 -8.21 0.79
CA PRO A 87 7.04 -7.00 0.40
C PRO A 87 6.17 -5.76 0.19
N VAL A 88 4.84 -5.92 0.05
CA VAL A 88 3.91 -4.81 -0.16
C VAL A 88 3.11 -4.46 1.10
N VAL A 89 3.02 -5.37 2.07
CA VAL A 89 2.34 -5.12 3.34
C VAL A 89 3.28 -4.37 4.28
N ALA A 90 2.87 -3.20 4.73
CA ALA A 90 3.61 -2.39 5.71
C ALA A 90 5.06 -2.04 5.28
N HIS A 91 5.30 -1.89 3.98
CA HIS A 91 6.57 -1.42 3.42
C HIS A 91 6.35 -0.22 2.49
N SER A 92 7.26 0.76 2.51
CA SER A 92 7.25 1.88 1.53
C SER A 92 7.94 1.51 0.23
N ASP A 93 8.86 0.55 0.29
CA ASP A 93 9.57 -0.05 -0.82
C ASP A 93 10.07 -1.43 -0.37
N GLU A 94 10.49 -2.29 -1.29
CA GLU A 94 11.03 -3.63 -0.99
C GLU A 94 12.18 -3.55 0.03
N GLY A 95 11.97 -4.16 1.20
CA GLY A 95 12.93 -4.16 2.32
C GLY A 95 12.97 -2.86 3.13
N ILE A 96 12.07 -1.90 2.87
CA ILE A 96 11.94 -0.65 3.61
C ILE A 96 10.60 -0.64 4.38
N PRO A 97 10.58 -1.09 5.65
CA PRO A 97 9.34 -1.15 6.43
C PRO A 97 8.80 0.25 6.73
N LEU A 98 7.48 0.39 6.71
CA LEU A 98 6.79 1.60 7.13
C LEU A 98 7.10 1.91 8.59
N ARG A 99 7.20 3.20 8.88
CA ARG A 99 7.38 3.72 10.24
C ARG A 99 6.12 4.47 10.64
N GLU A 100 5.80 4.46 11.93
CA GLU A 100 4.66 5.21 12.47
C GLU A 100 5.18 6.39 13.29
N CYS A 101 4.51 7.53 13.18
CA CYS A 101 4.76 8.67 14.04
C CYS A 101 4.44 8.29 15.49
N LEU A 102 5.42 8.39 16.38
CA LEU A 102 5.29 8.06 17.80
C LEU A 102 4.32 9.00 18.55
N GLN A 103 4.00 10.15 17.95
CA GLN A 103 3.13 11.17 18.55
C GLN A 103 1.66 11.02 18.16
N CYS A 104 1.36 10.71 16.90
CA CYS A 104 -0.03 10.72 16.41
C CYS A 104 -0.44 9.49 15.60
N GLY A 105 0.49 8.58 15.24
CA GLY A 105 0.19 7.32 14.56
C GLY A 105 0.31 7.26 13.02
N PRO A 106 0.18 8.36 12.23
CA PRO A 106 0.38 8.34 10.78
C PRO A 106 1.71 7.73 10.35
N VAL A 107 1.67 7.13 9.16
CA VAL A 107 2.83 6.56 8.49
C VAL A 107 3.82 7.66 8.12
N ILE A 108 5.10 7.41 8.43
CA ILE A 108 6.27 8.16 7.98
C ILE A 108 6.96 7.31 6.92
N VAL A 109 6.94 7.81 5.69
CA VAL A 109 7.49 7.12 4.53
C VAL A 109 9.00 7.33 4.47
N LEU A 110 9.76 6.22 4.42
CA LEU A 110 11.19 6.25 4.13
C LEU A 110 11.44 5.87 2.67
N LYS A 111 12.35 6.58 2.02
CA LYS A 111 12.81 6.34 0.65
C LYS A 111 14.14 5.62 0.69
N ARG A 112 14.48 4.89 -0.38
CA ARG A 112 15.74 4.15 -0.48
C ARG A 112 16.99 5.03 -0.40
N LYS A 113 16.89 6.29 -0.86
CA LYS A 113 17.97 7.28 -0.78
C LYS A 113 18.30 7.74 0.65
N HIS A 114 17.40 7.51 1.61
CA HIS A 114 17.56 8.00 2.97
C HIS A 114 18.66 7.23 3.72
N GLN A 115 19.43 7.96 4.51
CA GLN A 115 20.60 7.47 5.24
C GLN A 115 20.58 7.93 6.70
N HIS A 116 21.50 7.39 7.50
CA HIS A 116 21.67 7.84 8.88
C HIS A 116 21.93 9.35 8.95
N GLY A 117 21.22 10.04 9.84
CA GLY A 117 21.34 11.49 10.04
C GLY A 117 20.31 12.31 9.27
N ASP A 118 19.70 11.75 8.22
CA ASP A 118 18.65 12.43 7.46
C ASP A 118 17.44 12.78 8.35
N LYS A 119 16.69 13.77 7.90
CA LYS A 119 15.47 14.25 8.56
C LYS A 119 14.24 13.83 7.77
N VAL A 120 13.23 13.33 8.48
CA VAL A 120 11.91 13.06 7.94
C VAL A 120 10.85 13.66 8.86
N TYR A 121 9.68 13.95 8.30
CA TYR A 121 8.65 14.72 8.97
C TYR A 121 7.33 13.95 8.97
N CYS A 122 6.60 14.02 10.09
CA CYS A 122 5.25 13.49 10.13
C CYS A 122 4.30 14.37 9.30
N PRO A 123 3.53 13.81 8.35
CA PRO A 123 2.65 14.60 7.49
C PRO A 123 1.44 15.20 8.23
N ALA A 124 1.12 14.72 9.43
CA ALA A 124 -0.02 15.19 10.20
C ALA A 124 0.34 16.19 11.29
N CYS A 125 1.26 15.83 12.19
CA CYS A 125 1.62 16.68 13.34
C CYS A 125 2.90 17.49 13.13
N THR A 126 3.50 17.43 11.94
CA THR A 126 4.73 18.13 11.54
C THR A 126 5.99 17.79 12.35
N GLY A 127 5.92 16.82 13.28
CA GLY A 127 7.04 16.42 14.11
C GLY A 127 8.23 15.93 13.29
N GLU A 128 9.42 16.42 13.62
CA GLU A 128 10.68 16.02 12.99
C GLU A 128 11.25 14.75 13.64
N TYR A 129 11.77 13.88 12.79
CA TYR A 129 12.50 12.67 13.17
C TYR A 129 13.86 12.65 12.47
N SER A 130 14.87 12.20 13.21
CA SER A 130 16.18 11.85 12.65
C SER A 130 16.24 10.35 12.36
N LEU A 131 16.88 10.00 11.25
CA LEU A 131 17.11 8.60 10.88
C LEU A 131 18.32 8.02 11.61
N VAL A 132 18.11 6.91 12.30
CA VAL A 132 19.14 6.24 13.11
C VAL A 132 19.40 4.84 12.55
N SER A 133 20.67 4.49 12.37
CA SER A 133 21.05 3.14 11.92
C SER A 133 20.81 2.13 13.05
N GLN A 134 20.08 1.06 12.75
CA GLN A 134 19.85 -0.09 13.64
C GLN A 134 20.15 -1.39 12.90
N GLY A 135 21.39 -1.89 13.05
CA GLY A 135 21.87 -3.05 12.31
C GLY A 135 21.84 -2.81 10.80
N ASN A 136 21.15 -3.68 10.06
CA ASN A 136 20.94 -3.56 8.60
C ASN A 136 19.71 -2.70 8.24
N SER A 137 19.09 -2.02 9.20
CA SER A 137 17.85 -1.25 8.99
C SER A 137 17.98 0.20 9.48
N ILE A 138 17.09 1.08 9.02
CA ILE A 138 16.99 2.46 9.47
C ILE A 138 15.75 2.62 10.34
N SER A 139 15.90 3.17 11.54
CA SER A 139 14.81 3.55 12.43
C SER A 139 14.64 5.08 12.48
N ILE A 140 13.55 5.54 13.11
CA ILE A 140 13.27 6.96 13.31
C ILE A 140 13.39 7.30 14.80
N ALA A 141 14.01 8.42 15.12
CA ALA A 141 14.11 8.96 16.47
C ALA A 141 13.54 10.39 16.51
N PRO A 142 12.61 10.70 17.44
CA PRO A 142 12.03 12.04 17.53
C PRO A 142 13.09 13.05 17.94
N THR A 143 13.12 14.22 17.30
CA THR A 143 14.09 15.28 17.61
C THR A 143 13.52 16.35 18.54
N GLY A 144 12.20 16.38 18.70
CA GLY A 144 11.46 17.43 19.41
C GLY A 144 11.20 18.69 18.59
N ALA A 145 11.78 18.80 17.40
CA ALA A 145 11.51 19.90 16.47
C ALA A 145 10.27 19.63 15.59
N THR A 146 9.83 20.66 14.87
CA THR A 146 8.77 20.57 13.86
C THR A 146 9.27 21.06 12.51
N GLY A 147 8.75 20.48 11.43
CA GLY A 147 9.08 20.84 10.05
C GLY A 147 8.39 22.13 9.61
N THR A 148 9.04 22.86 8.72
CA THR A 148 8.46 23.99 7.98
C THR A 148 7.55 23.50 6.84
N PRO A 149 6.64 24.34 6.30
CA PRO A 149 5.81 23.96 5.16
C PRO A 149 6.60 23.42 3.97
N LYS A 150 7.75 24.03 3.66
CA LYS A 150 8.63 23.59 2.56
C LYS A 150 9.22 22.19 2.78
N GLN A 151 9.51 21.81 4.03
CA GLN A 151 10.03 20.47 4.37
C GLN A 151 8.93 19.40 4.38
N LEU A 152 7.67 19.82 4.51
CA LEU A 152 6.49 18.95 4.48
C LEU A 152 5.91 18.81 3.08
N GLU A 153 6.44 19.52 2.09
CA GLU A 153 6.00 19.38 0.71
C GLU A 153 6.20 17.94 0.24
N PRO A 154 5.15 17.29 -0.28
CA PRO A 154 5.26 15.92 -0.77
C PRO A 154 6.15 15.88 -2.01
N GLU A 155 7.25 15.13 -1.92
CA GLU A 155 8.14 14.88 -3.05
C GLU A 155 7.90 13.49 -3.63
N ALA A 156 7.79 13.40 -4.96
CA ALA A 156 7.77 12.11 -5.65
C ALA A 156 9.09 11.33 -5.42
N ASP A 157 9.00 10.01 -5.35
CA ASP A 157 10.17 9.14 -5.39
C ASP A 157 10.48 8.77 -6.84
N THR A 158 11.24 9.62 -7.51
CA THR A 158 11.56 9.47 -8.94
C THR A 158 12.41 8.24 -9.23
N GLU A 159 13.20 7.76 -8.27
CA GLU A 159 14.02 6.55 -8.41
C GLU A 159 13.14 5.30 -8.37
N LEU A 160 12.22 5.21 -7.40
CA LEU A 160 11.23 4.14 -7.32
C LEU A 160 10.37 4.08 -8.58
N ILE A 161 9.86 5.23 -9.04
CA ILE A 161 9.06 5.34 -10.26
C ILE A 161 9.86 4.83 -11.47
N ALA A 162 11.10 5.28 -11.63
CA ALA A 162 11.94 4.87 -12.75
C ALA A 162 12.24 3.36 -12.75
N ARG A 163 12.43 2.75 -11.58
CA ARG A 163 12.61 1.30 -11.45
C ARG A 163 11.34 0.55 -11.83
N LEU A 164 10.20 0.94 -11.27
CA LEU A 164 8.91 0.32 -11.58
C LEU A 164 8.61 0.35 -13.09
N VAL A 165 8.80 1.50 -13.73
CA VAL A 165 8.60 1.67 -15.19
C VAL A 165 9.51 0.72 -15.97
N ARG A 166 10.79 0.62 -15.59
CA ARG A 166 11.77 -0.24 -16.25
C ARG A 166 11.42 -1.72 -16.12
N ASP A 167 11.05 -2.16 -14.93
CA ASP A 167 10.74 -3.56 -14.65
C ASP A 167 9.42 -3.97 -15.32
N SER A 168 8.44 -3.07 -15.32
CA SER A 168 7.17 -3.26 -16.02
C SER A 168 7.38 -3.34 -17.54
N ALA A 169 8.20 -2.44 -18.11
CA ALA A 169 8.54 -2.48 -19.53
C ALA A 169 9.27 -3.79 -19.91
N ARG A 170 10.21 -4.25 -19.09
CA ARG A 170 10.87 -5.55 -19.30
C ARG A 170 9.88 -6.71 -19.30
N ALA A 171 8.97 -6.75 -18.34
CA ALA A 171 7.96 -7.81 -18.26
C ALA A 171 7.02 -7.82 -19.46
N LEU A 172 6.64 -6.65 -19.96
CA LEU A 172 5.76 -6.52 -21.14
C LEU A 172 6.46 -6.85 -22.45
N LEU A 173 7.76 -6.54 -22.57
CA LEU A 173 8.55 -6.78 -23.78
C LEU A 173 9.19 -8.18 -23.83
N ALA A 174 9.23 -8.90 -22.71
CA ALA A 174 9.69 -10.28 -22.64
C ALA A 174 8.61 -11.32 -23.02
N GLY A 175 7.41 -10.84 -23.39
CA GLY A 175 6.30 -11.64 -23.91
C GLY A 175 6.29 -11.72 -25.43
#